data_AF-R4W2Q3-F1
#
_entry.id   AF-R4W2Q3-F1
#
_cell.length_a   1.000
_cell.length_b   1.000
_cell.length_c   1.000
_cell.angle_alpha   90.00
_cell.angle_beta   90.00
_cell.angle_gamma   90.00
#
_symmetry.space_group_name_H-M   'P 1'
#
loop_
_entity.id
_entity.type
_entity.pdbx_description
1 polymer ?
#
loop_
_entity_poly.entity_id
_entity_poly.type
_entity_poly.pdbx_seq_one_letter_code
_entity_poly.pdbx_strand_id
1 'polypeptide(L)'
;MSRETDRPLWIGLVVLGVALAINSLLGPLAAAVVEYPFSQSMVNQTIGLDAVSLAVVAPWSLLAAEAVRRKHHAGPILAIPPAAYSAYMFSQYVLGPTYLEYPAVMPLHLGIFVLGWVLVVLAWVRIDVSDLPTVGERRWRIYAGGVGFFAFFTFARYVPSFVGMASGEPISEEFAQDPTMFWTIFLLDVGVVVPATIGASVGAYRGRAWGRKALYPLAGWFALVPISVSAMSIVMYLNDDPYGSLGSVAFLTSAAVAFTAFVVWVHLPLFGGDGSPDTGPASETTG
;
A
#
# COMPACT_ATOMS: atom_id res chain seq x y z
N MET A 1 -8.43 26.61 -10.01
CA MET A 1 -9.52 25.62 -9.75
C MET A 1 -10.14 25.89 -8.37
N SER A 2 -11.48 25.96 -8.31
CA SER A 2 -12.26 26.42 -7.16
C SER A 2 -12.26 25.41 -6.00
N ARG A 3 -12.60 25.86 -4.78
CA ARG A 3 -12.63 25.08 -3.52
C ARG A 3 -13.53 23.83 -3.56
N GLU A 4 -14.40 23.67 -4.56
CA GLU A 4 -15.37 22.57 -4.63
C GLU A 4 -14.76 21.27 -5.15
N THR A 5 -13.73 21.34 -5.99
CA THR A 5 -13.21 20.17 -6.70
C THR A 5 -12.53 19.14 -5.79
N ASP A 6 -11.92 19.53 -4.67
CA ASP A 6 -11.17 18.59 -3.81
C ASP A 6 -11.98 18.07 -2.61
N ARG A 7 -13.19 18.60 -2.41
CA ARG A 7 -14.07 18.23 -1.31
C ARG A 7 -14.38 16.73 -1.24
N PRO A 8 -14.72 16.04 -2.35
CA PRO A 8 -14.97 14.61 -2.32
C PRO A 8 -13.76 13.78 -1.88
N LEU A 9 -12.54 14.20 -2.27
CA LEU A 9 -11.33 13.44 -1.97
C LEU A 9 -10.97 13.51 -0.48
N TRP A 10 -10.92 14.70 0.13
CA TRP A 10 -10.54 14.78 1.54
C TRP A 10 -11.64 14.24 2.47
N ILE A 11 -12.92 14.46 2.16
CA ILE A 11 -14.02 13.86 2.94
C ILE A 11 -13.94 12.34 2.84
N GLY A 12 -13.77 11.79 1.64
CA GLY A 12 -13.67 10.36 1.45
C GLY A 12 -12.47 9.74 2.17
N LEU A 13 -11.32 10.43 2.22
CA LEU A 13 -10.15 9.98 3.00
C LEU A 13 -10.42 9.99 4.51
N VAL A 14 -11.16 10.97 5.03
CA VAL A 14 -11.60 10.96 6.44
C VAL A 14 -12.53 9.78 6.70
N VAL A 15 -13.53 9.58 5.84
CA VAL A 15 -14.46 8.45 5.94
C VAL A 15 -13.69 7.12 5.88
N LEU A 16 -12.71 6.99 4.98
CA LEU A 16 -11.88 5.81 4.87
C LEU A 16 -11.09 5.56 6.16
N GLY A 17 -10.40 6.57 6.69
CA GLY A 17 -9.63 6.44 7.92
C GLY A 17 -10.49 6.04 9.12
N VAL A 18 -11.68 6.64 9.26
CA VAL A 18 -12.64 6.27 10.31
C VAL A 18 -13.18 4.86 10.11
N ALA A 19 -13.54 4.47 8.88
CA ALA A 19 -14.06 3.14 8.59
C ALA A 19 -13.03 2.03 8.85
N LEU A 20 -11.75 2.26 8.50
CA LEU A 20 -10.64 1.35 8.82
C LEU A 20 -10.46 1.20 10.33
N ALA A 21 -10.50 2.31 11.08
CA ALA A 21 -10.40 2.27 12.53
C ALA A 21 -11.57 1.50 13.16
N ILE A 22 -12.81 1.75 12.70
CA ILE A 22 -14.00 1.01 13.16
C ILE A 22 -13.85 -0.48 12.84
N ASN A 23 -13.48 -0.85 11.61
CA ASN A 23 -13.29 -2.25 11.23
C ASN A 23 -12.25 -2.94 12.12
N SER A 24 -11.11 -2.30 12.34
CA SER A 24 -10.02 -2.85 13.17
C SER A 24 -10.46 -3.05 14.62
N LEU A 25 -11.28 -2.13 15.17
CA LEU A 25 -11.80 -2.24 16.53
C LEU A 25 -12.90 -3.29 16.67
N LEU A 26 -13.73 -3.47 15.63
CA LEU A 26 -14.76 -4.52 15.60
C LEU A 26 -14.18 -5.92 15.35
N GLY A 27 -13.02 -5.99 14.68
CA GLY A 27 -12.30 -7.21 14.36
C GLY A 27 -11.64 -7.89 15.56
N PRO A 28 -10.84 -8.94 15.30
CA PRO A 28 -10.22 -9.77 16.33
C PRO A 28 -9.16 -9.04 17.17
N LEU A 29 -8.70 -7.86 16.73
CA LEU A 29 -7.73 -7.05 17.49
C LEU A 29 -8.28 -6.57 18.84
N ALA A 30 -9.58 -6.26 18.93
CA ALA A 30 -10.15 -5.63 20.13
C ALA A 30 -11.49 -6.22 20.57
N ALA A 31 -12.56 -5.99 19.81
CA ALA A 31 -13.91 -6.36 20.26
C ALA A 31 -14.32 -7.78 19.85
N ALA A 32 -13.66 -8.38 18.85
CA ALA A 32 -13.99 -9.69 18.30
C ALA A 32 -15.49 -9.86 17.96
N VAL A 33 -16.14 -8.77 17.53
CA VAL A 33 -17.56 -8.75 17.13
C VAL A 33 -17.72 -9.35 15.73
N VAL A 34 -16.70 -9.19 14.89
CA VAL A 34 -16.65 -9.78 13.55
C VAL A 34 -15.91 -11.11 13.62
N GLU A 35 -16.65 -12.20 13.43
CA GLU A 35 -16.08 -13.54 13.29
C GLU A 35 -15.78 -13.83 11.82
N TYR A 36 -14.52 -14.11 11.53
CA TYR A 36 -14.07 -14.53 10.21
C TYR A 36 -13.97 -16.07 10.18
N PRO A 37 -14.54 -16.74 9.16
CA PRO A 37 -14.37 -18.18 8.97
C PRO A 37 -12.96 -18.46 8.41
N PHE A 38 -11.96 -18.23 9.26
CA PHE A 38 -10.54 -18.38 9.01
C PHE A 38 -9.95 -19.48 9.90
N SER A 39 -8.82 -20.04 9.49
CA SER A 39 -7.96 -20.76 10.43
C SER A 39 -7.48 -19.83 11.55
N GLN A 40 -7.03 -20.43 12.66
CA GLN A 40 -6.44 -19.67 13.76
C GLN A 40 -5.20 -18.87 13.31
N SER A 41 -4.42 -19.42 12.39
CA SER A 41 -3.25 -18.72 11.83
C SER A 41 -3.66 -17.49 11.03
N MET A 42 -4.71 -17.58 10.23
CA MET A 42 -5.25 -16.41 9.54
C MET A 42 -5.88 -15.38 10.49
N VAL A 43 -6.46 -15.80 11.61
CA VAL A 43 -6.90 -14.87 12.67
C VAL A 43 -5.69 -14.12 13.27
N ASN A 44 -4.59 -14.81 13.57
CA ASN A 44 -3.36 -14.18 14.07
C ASN A 44 -2.80 -13.14 13.08
N GLN A 45 -2.79 -13.47 11.78
CA GLN A 45 -2.41 -12.51 10.74
C GLN A 45 -3.37 -11.31 10.70
N THR A 46 -4.67 -11.56 10.80
CA THR A 46 -5.70 -10.52 10.81
C THR A 46 -5.52 -9.55 11.98
N ILE A 47 -5.15 -10.03 13.17
CA ILE A 47 -4.84 -9.17 14.31
C ILE A 47 -3.65 -8.24 14.01
N GLY A 48 -2.55 -8.77 13.47
CA GLY A 48 -1.39 -7.95 13.09
C GLY A 48 -1.72 -6.92 12.01
N LEU A 49 -2.54 -7.30 11.05
CA LEU A 49 -3.05 -6.44 9.99
C LEU A 49 -3.94 -5.31 10.51
N ASP A 50 -4.89 -5.62 11.39
CA ASP A 50 -5.80 -4.64 11.99
C ASP A 50 -5.01 -3.66 12.87
N ALA A 51 -3.97 -4.12 13.57
CA ALA A 51 -3.09 -3.25 14.35
C ALA A 51 -2.42 -2.18 13.45
N VAL A 52 -1.93 -2.59 12.27
CA VAL A 52 -1.32 -1.66 11.30
C VAL A 52 -2.38 -0.76 10.63
N SER A 53 -3.54 -1.31 10.31
CA SER A 53 -4.66 -0.54 9.76
C SER A 53 -5.08 0.58 10.71
N LEU A 54 -5.18 0.28 12.01
CA LEU A 54 -5.53 1.25 13.05
C LEU A 54 -4.41 2.26 13.34
N ALA A 55 -3.16 1.79 13.51
CA ALA A 55 -2.06 2.62 13.99
C ALA A 55 -1.31 3.38 12.89
N VAL A 56 -1.41 2.94 11.62
CA VAL A 56 -0.64 3.50 10.51
C VAL A 56 -1.56 3.96 9.38
N VAL A 57 -2.40 3.08 8.84
CA VAL A 57 -3.16 3.35 7.60
C VAL A 57 -4.28 4.37 7.83
N ALA A 58 -5.02 4.23 8.93
CA ALA A 58 -6.05 5.20 9.30
C ALA A 58 -5.45 6.59 9.57
N PRO A 59 -4.40 6.76 10.41
CA PRO A 59 -3.71 8.05 10.56
C PRO A 59 -3.16 8.60 9.25
N TRP A 60 -2.55 7.78 8.40
CA TRP A 60 -2.08 8.21 7.07
C TRP A 60 -3.25 8.77 6.24
N SER A 61 -4.39 8.08 6.20
CA SER A 61 -5.58 8.55 5.49
C SER A 61 -6.02 9.94 5.96
N LEU A 62 -6.01 10.18 7.28
CA LEU A 62 -6.35 11.49 7.86
C LEU A 62 -5.31 12.56 7.53
N LEU A 63 -4.01 12.23 7.57
CA LEU A 63 -2.95 13.15 7.17
C LEU A 63 -3.01 13.51 5.68
N ALA A 64 -3.31 12.54 4.82
CA ALA A 64 -3.54 12.76 3.40
C ALA A 64 -4.79 13.64 3.17
N ALA A 65 -5.87 13.40 3.93
CA ALA A 65 -7.06 14.25 3.88
C ALA A 65 -6.72 15.70 4.23
N GLU A 66 -5.93 15.92 5.29
CA GLU A 66 -5.49 17.24 5.71
C GLU A 66 -4.60 17.91 4.64
N ALA A 67 -3.68 17.15 4.03
CA ALA A 67 -2.85 17.66 2.94
C ALA A 67 -3.68 18.08 1.72
N VAL A 68 -4.68 17.28 1.33
CA VAL A 68 -5.63 17.62 0.25
C VAL A 68 -6.47 18.85 0.63
N ARG A 69 -6.97 18.92 1.87
CA ARG A 69 -7.74 20.07 2.37
C ARG A 69 -6.94 21.36 2.35
N ARG A 70 -5.63 21.27 2.66
CA ARG A 70 -4.67 22.40 2.58
C ARG A 70 -4.19 22.70 1.16
N LYS A 71 -4.63 21.92 0.15
CA LYS A 71 -4.18 22.02 -1.25
C LYS A 71 -2.67 21.84 -1.43
N HIS A 72 -2.05 21.02 -0.57
CA HIS A 72 -0.66 20.65 -0.72
C HIS A 72 -0.51 19.72 -1.94
N HIS A 73 0.46 19.96 -2.83
CA HIS A 73 0.65 19.16 -4.05
C HIS A 73 0.89 17.67 -3.77
N ALA A 74 1.54 17.35 -2.65
CA ALA A 74 1.70 15.96 -2.20
C ALA A 74 0.37 15.29 -1.79
N GLY A 75 -0.70 16.03 -1.51
CA GLY A 75 -1.97 15.51 -0.98
C GLY A 75 -2.57 14.38 -1.82
N PRO A 76 -2.85 14.59 -3.12
CA PRO A 76 -3.34 13.52 -4.00
C PRO A 76 -2.39 12.33 -4.12
N ILE A 77 -1.07 12.54 -4.04
CA ILE A 77 -0.09 11.44 -4.09
C ILE A 77 -0.17 10.60 -2.82
N LEU A 78 -0.24 11.24 -1.64
CA LEU A 78 -0.34 10.57 -0.34
C LEU A 78 -1.71 9.92 -0.10
N ALA A 79 -2.74 10.32 -0.84
CA ALA A 79 -4.07 9.74 -0.76
C ALA A 79 -4.15 8.31 -1.36
N ILE A 80 -3.34 8.02 -2.38
CA ILE A 80 -3.42 6.74 -3.10
C ILE A 80 -2.94 5.56 -2.23
N PRO A 81 -1.80 5.61 -1.51
CA PRO A 81 -1.33 4.47 -0.73
C PRO A 81 -2.36 3.86 0.23
N PRO A 82 -2.99 4.61 1.17
CA PRO A 82 -3.98 4.02 2.07
C PRO A 82 -5.27 3.60 1.35
N ALA A 83 -5.67 4.31 0.28
CA ALA A 83 -6.85 3.96 -0.51
C ALA A 83 -6.65 2.65 -1.30
N ALA A 84 -5.50 2.50 -1.97
CA ALA A 84 -5.12 1.29 -2.69
C ALA A 84 -4.87 0.12 -1.74
N TYR A 85 -4.26 0.37 -0.58
CA TYR A 85 -4.15 -0.62 0.49
C TYR A 85 -5.53 -1.12 0.91
N SER A 86 -6.48 -0.22 1.14
CA SER A 86 -7.84 -0.59 1.54
C SER A 86 -8.55 -1.39 0.44
N ALA A 87 -8.47 -0.98 -0.82
CA ALA A 87 -9.03 -1.74 -1.93
C ALA A 87 -8.41 -3.16 -2.03
N TYR A 88 -7.10 -3.27 -1.84
CA TYR A 88 -6.38 -4.54 -1.84
C TYR A 88 -6.78 -5.43 -0.65
N MET A 89 -6.79 -4.90 0.57
CA MET A 89 -7.11 -5.67 1.78
C MET A 89 -8.58 -6.06 1.82
N PHE A 90 -9.50 -5.18 1.45
CA PHE A 90 -10.93 -5.52 1.52
C PHE A 90 -11.39 -6.45 0.40
N SER A 91 -10.62 -6.58 -0.69
CA SER A 91 -10.80 -7.70 -1.62
C SER A 91 -10.59 -9.04 -0.90
N GLN A 92 -9.61 -9.10 -0.01
CA GLN A 92 -9.28 -10.29 0.77
C GLN A 92 -10.31 -10.55 1.86
N TYR A 93 -10.78 -9.53 2.58
CA TYR A 93 -11.85 -9.70 3.58
C TYR A 93 -13.19 -10.16 2.98
N VAL A 94 -13.46 -9.83 1.72
CA VAL A 94 -14.69 -10.24 1.03
C VAL A 94 -14.55 -11.62 0.38
N LEU A 95 -13.44 -11.88 -0.31
CA LEU A 95 -13.25 -13.11 -1.10
C LEU A 95 -12.53 -14.23 -0.34
N GLY A 96 -11.62 -13.87 0.57
CA GLY A 96 -10.75 -14.81 1.27
C GLY A 96 -11.51 -15.75 2.21
N PRO A 97 -12.36 -15.23 3.13
CA PRO A 97 -13.14 -16.10 4.00
C PRO A 97 -14.18 -16.90 3.22
N THR A 98 -14.37 -18.17 3.60
CA THR A 98 -15.33 -19.09 2.96
C THR A 98 -16.74 -18.93 3.52
N TYR A 99 -17.28 -17.71 3.45
CA TYR A 99 -18.62 -17.42 3.95
C TYR A 99 -19.68 -18.30 3.27
N LEU A 100 -20.43 -19.06 4.06
CA LEU A 100 -21.61 -19.81 3.61
C LEU A 100 -22.89 -18.98 3.66
N GLU A 101 -22.90 -17.95 4.50
CA GLU A 101 -24.01 -17.00 4.70
C GLU A 101 -23.48 -15.57 4.60
N TYR A 102 -24.35 -14.62 4.25
CA TYR A 102 -23.97 -13.20 4.17
C TYR A 102 -23.77 -12.62 5.58
N PRO A 103 -22.54 -12.32 6.01
CA PRO A 103 -22.34 -11.75 7.33
C PRO A 103 -22.80 -10.30 7.34
N ALA A 104 -23.32 -9.84 8.49
CA ALA A 104 -23.81 -8.46 8.64
C ALA A 104 -22.72 -7.39 8.39
N VAL A 105 -21.44 -7.76 8.51
CA VAL A 105 -20.29 -6.88 8.24
C VAL A 105 -20.02 -6.67 6.75
N MET A 106 -20.54 -7.54 5.86
CA MET A 106 -20.23 -7.54 4.43
C MET A 106 -20.48 -6.19 3.75
N PRO A 107 -21.59 -5.45 4.02
CA PRO A 107 -21.81 -4.13 3.43
C PRO A 107 -20.73 -3.10 3.84
N LEU A 108 -20.21 -3.19 5.07
CA LEU A 108 -19.11 -2.33 5.52
C LEU A 108 -17.84 -2.65 4.74
N HIS A 109 -17.49 -3.93 4.60
CA HIS A 109 -16.31 -4.37 3.87
C HIS A 109 -16.36 -3.99 2.39
N LEU A 110 -17.49 -4.23 1.74
CA LEU A 110 -17.73 -3.81 0.37
C LEU A 110 -17.69 -2.29 0.23
N GLY A 111 -18.27 -1.56 1.19
CA GLY A 111 -18.23 -0.10 1.22
C GLY A 111 -16.81 0.44 1.29
N ILE A 112 -15.95 -0.13 2.13
CA ILE A 112 -14.54 0.26 2.25
C ILE A 112 -13.78 -0.08 0.97
N PHE A 113 -14.02 -1.26 0.38
CA PHE A 113 -13.44 -1.66 -0.90
C PHE A 113 -13.78 -0.67 -2.03
N VAL A 114 -15.07 -0.35 -2.20
CA VAL A 114 -15.54 0.59 -3.23
C VAL A 114 -14.98 1.98 -2.98
N LEU A 115 -15.01 2.45 -1.72
CA LEU A 115 -14.45 3.75 -1.35
C LEU A 115 -12.95 3.82 -1.67
N GLY A 116 -12.18 2.78 -1.37
CA GLY A 116 -10.76 2.68 -1.71
C GLY A 116 -10.51 2.91 -3.20
N TRP A 117 -11.19 2.18 -4.08
CA TRP A 117 -11.05 2.36 -5.53
C TRP A 117 -11.48 3.74 -6.01
N VAL A 118 -12.62 4.25 -5.52
CA VAL A 118 -13.08 5.60 -5.85
C VAL A 118 -12.02 6.64 -5.48
N LEU A 119 -11.42 6.53 -4.30
CA LEU A 119 -10.40 7.47 -3.85
C LEU A 119 -9.09 7.34 -4.64
N VAL A 120 -8.68 6.13 -5.03
CA VAL A 120 -7.54 5.92 -5.93
C VAL A 120 -7.77 6.68 -7.24
N VAL A 121 -8.93 6.51 -7.88
CA VAL A 121 -9.26 7.18 -9.15
C VAL A 121 -9.33 8.70 -8.96
N LEU A 122 -10.02 9.17 -7.92
CA LEU A 122 -10.14 10.61 -7.63
C LEU A 122 -8.78 11.26 -7.38
N ALA A 123 -7.92 10.61 -6.60
CA ALA A 123 -6.57 11.07 -6.34
C ALA A 123 -5.72 11.03 -7.62
N TRP A 124 -5.78 9.94 -8.38
CA TRP A 124 -5.03 9.79 -9.63
C TRP A 124 -5.30 10.89 -10.64
N VAL A 125 -6.57 11.25 -10.85
CA VAL A 125 -6.97 12.32 -11.78
C VAL A 125 -6.52 13.70 -11.30
N ARG A 126 -6.29 13.87 -9.99
CA ARG A 126 -5.84 15.14 -9.37
C ARG A 126 -4.31 15.30 -9.29
N ILE A 127 -3.54 14.24 -9.50
CA ILE A 127 -2.09 14.36 -9.55
C ILE A 127 -1.71 15.04 -10.87
N ASP A 128 -1.20 16.26 -10.77
CA ASP A 128 -0.53 16.91 -11.89
C ASP A 128 0.92 16.41 -12.00
N VAL A 129 1.33 16.09 -13.23
CA VAL A 129 2.70 15.63 -13.50
C VAL A 129 3.67 16.82 -13.49
N SER A 130 3.22 18.03 -13.83
CA SER A 130 4.06 19.22 -13.78
C SER A 130 4.50 19.56 -12.35
N ASP A 131 3.69 19.18 -11.37
CA ASP A 131 3.93 19.46 -9.95
C ASP A 131 4.80 18.38 -9.29
N LEU A 132 5.22 17.35 -10.04
CA LEU A 132 6.14 16.35 -9.52
C LEU A 132 7.55 16.94 -9.40
N PRO A 133 8.31 16.56 -8.36
CA PRO A 133 9.66 17.07 -8.17
C PRO A 133 10.55 16.83 -9.38
N THR A 134 11.22 17.88 -9.85
CA THR A 134 12.23 17.80 -10.89
C THR A 134 13.52 17.25 -10.30
N VAL A 135 13.64 15.92 -10.24
CA VAL A 135 14.89 15.25 -9.90
C VAL A 135 15.68 14.88 -11.15
N GLY A 136 17.01 14.90 -11.05
CA GLY A 136 17.88 14.52 -12.18
C GLY A 136 17.67 13.07 -12.64
N GLU A 137 17.94 12.80 -13.92
CA GLU A 137 17.69 11.49 -14.56
C GLU A 137 18.33 10.31 -13.81
N ARG A 138 19.52 10.50 -13.23
CA ARG A 138 20.17 9.48 -12.41
C ARG A 138 19.31 9.08 -11.21
N ARG A 139 18.69 10.05 -10.53
CA ARG A 139 17.84 9.81 -9.35
C ARG A 139 16.54 9.10 -9.74
N TRP A 140 15.94 9.47 -10.88
CA TRP A 140 14.80 8.74 -11.44
C TRP A 140 15.10 7.27 -11.72
N ARG A 141 16.28 6.97 -12.25
CA ARG A 141 16.71 5.57 -12.47
C ARG A 141 16.86 4.80 -11.16
N ILE A 142 17.36 5.45 -10.10
CA ILE A 142 17.44 4.83 -8.77
C ILE A 142 16.04 4.58 -8.20
N TYR A 143 15.12 5.55 -8.32
CA TYR A 143 13.73 5.39 -7.92
C TYR A 143 13.06 4.22 -8.64
N ALA A 144 13.16 4.16 -9.96
CA ALA A 144 12.67 3.05 -10.79
C ALA A 144 13.31 1.70 -10.41
N GLY A 145 14.63 1.68 -10.19
CA GLY A 145 15.34 0.48 -9.78
C GLY A 145 14.89 -0.03 -8.41
N GLY A 146 14.77 0.85 -7.41
CA GLY A 146 14.37 0.46 -6.06
C GLY A 146 12.91 0.02 -5.97
N VAL A 147 11.98 0.73 -6.62
CA VAL A 147 10.57 0.30 -6.68
C VAL A 147 10.42 -0.99 -7.52
N GLY A 148 11.19 -1.12 -8.60
CA GLY A 148 11.28 -2.38 -9.36
C GLY A 148 11.82 -3.54 -8.51
N PHE A 149 12.79 -3.28 -7.63
CA PHE A 149 13.29 -4.27 -6.67
C PHE A 149 12.21 -4.70 -5.68
N PHE A 150 11.30 -3.82 -5.25
CA PHE A 150 10.16 -4.21 -4.41
C PHE A 150 9.25 -5.22 -5.11
N ALA A 151 8.94 -4.99 -6.39
CA ALA A 151 8.18 -5.95 -7.19
C ALA A 151 8.90 -7.30 -7.33
N PHE A 152 10.20 -7.27 -7.58
CA PHE A 152 11.03 -8.47 -7.63
C PHE A 152 11.03 -9.21 -6.28
N PHE A 153 11.19 -8.50 -5.18
CA PHE A 153 11.17 -9.07 -3.84
C PHE A 153 9.82 -9.74 -3.53
N THR A 154 8.71 -9.08 -3.84
CA THR A 154 7.37 -9.66 -3.69
C THR A 154 7.20 -10.91 -4.55
N PHE A 155 7.60 -10.85 -5.83
CA PHE A 155 7.53 -12.02 -6.71
C PHE A 155 8.40 -13.18 -6.22
N ALA A 156 9.61 -12.90 -5.72
CA ALA A 156 10.54 -13.90 -5.22
C ALA A 156 9.97 -14.72 -4.06
N ARG A 157 9.08 -14.13 -3.25
CA ARG A 157 8.38 -14.86 -2.17
C ARG A 157 7.46 -15.98 -2.69
N TYR A 158 7.00 -15.89 -3.94
CA TYR A 158 6.13 -16.88 -4.58
C TYR A 158 6.89 -17.93 -5.40
N VAL A 159 8.23 -17.85 -5.48
CA VAL A 159 9.04 -18.84 -6.20
C VAL A 159 8.78 -20.28 -5.71
N PRO A 160 8.70 -20.56 -4.39
CA PRO A 160 8.35 -21.90 -3.92
C PRO A 160 6.98 -22.38 -4.43
N SER A 161 5.98 -21.49 -4.51
CA SER A 161 4.66 -21.82 -5.05
C SER A 161 4.73 -22.20 -6.53
N PHE A 162 5.55 -21.52 -7.33
CA PHE A 162 5.76 -21.88 -8.74
C PHE A 162 6.51 -23.19 -8.92
N VAL A 163 7.51 -23.46 -8.07
CA VAL A 163 8.20 -24.75 -8.05
C VAL A 163 7.19 -25.86 -7.73
N GLY A 164 6.37 -25.68 -6.70
CA GLY A 164 5.34 -26.63 -6.32
C GLY A 164 4.29 -26.87 -7.42
N MET A 165 3.85 -25.81 -8.11
CA MET A 165 2.97 -25.94 -9.28
C MET A 165 3.58 -26.76 -10.41
N ALA A 166 4.88 -26.61 -10.66
CA ALA A 166 5.58 -27.35 -11.72
C ALA A 166 5.87 -28.81 -11.32
N SER A 167 6.10 -29.10 -10.03
CA SER A 167 6.37 -30.44 -9.50
C SER A 167 5.11 -31.22 -9.12
N GLY A 168 3.95 -30.56 -9.04
CA GLY A 168 2.70 -31.16 -8.56
C GLY A 168 2.66 -31.33 -7.03
N GLU A 169 3.46 -30.56 -6.30
CA GLU A 169 3.43 -30.54 -4.83
C GLU A 169 2.18 -29.83 -4.30
N PRO A 170 1.68 -30.23 -3.12
CA PRO A 170 0.57 -29.54 -2.48
C PRO A 170 0.96 -28.11 -2.10
N ILE A 171 -0.05 -27.25 -1.95
CA ILE A 171 0.10 -25.94 -1.30
C ILE A 171 0.69 -26.16 0.10
N SER A 172 1.52 -25.21 0.58
CA SER A 172 2.11 -25.30 1.92
C SER A 172 1.02 -25.47 2.98
N GLU A 173 1.36 -26.13 4.08
CA GLU A 173 0.40 -26.45 5.15
C GLU A 173 -0.34 -25.20 5.65
N GLU A 174 0.36 -24.08 5.83
CA GLU A 174 -0.23 -22.78 6.21
C GLU A 174 -1.34 -22.35 5.24
N PHE A 175 -1.04 -22.33 3.94
CA PHE A 175 -1.96 -21.86 2.92
C PHE A 175 -3.05 -22.88 2.56
N ALA A 176 -2.82 -24.16 2.84
CA ALA A 176 -3.81 -25.21 2.66
C ALA A 176 -4.99 -25.08 3.63
N GLN A 177 -4.81 -24.39 4.77
CA GLN A 177 -5.90 -24.13 5.73
C GLN A 177 -6.90 -23.09 5.21
N ASP A 178 -6.43 -22.09 4.45
CA ASP A 178 -7.25 -21.01 3.88
C ASP A 178 -6.95 -20.80 2.38
N PRO A 179 -7.29 -21.77 1.51
CA PRO A 179 -6.87 -21.76 0.11
C PRO A 179 -7.42 -20.57 -0.67
N THR A 180 -8.65 -20.13 -0.38
CA THR A 180 -9.25 -18.96 -1.04
C THR A 180 -8.52 -17.67 -0.65
N MET A 181 -8.07 -17.57 0.59
CA MET A 181 -7.24 -16.47 1.08
C MET A 181 -5.90 -16.45 0.34
N PHE A 182 -5.21 -17.59 0.26
CA PHE A 182 -3.97 -17.75 -0.51
C PHE A 182 -4.13 -17.31 -1.97
N TRP A 183 -5.12 -17.86 -2.69
CA TRP A 183 -5.30 -17.55 -4.10
C TRP A 183 -5.67 -16.09 -4.35
N THR A 184 -6.45 -15.48 -3.44
CA THR A 184 -6.79 -14.05 -3.53
C THR A 184 -5.53 -13.19 -3.41
N ILE A 185 -4.68 -13.45 -2.41
CA ILE A 185 -3.42 -12.72 -2.22
C ILE A 185 -2.48 -12.98 -3.42
N PHE A 186 -2.32 -14.25 -3.82
CA PHE A 186 -1.45 -14.64 -4.93
C PHE A 186 -1.82 -13.91 -6.22
N LEU A 187 -3.12 -13.86 -6.56
CA LEU A 187 -3.61 -13.18 -7.77
C LEU A 187 -3.45 -11.66 -7.67
N LEU A 188 -3.68 -11.06 -6.51
CA LEU A 188 -3.49 -9.62 -6.33
C LEU A 188 -2.01 -9.25 -6.42
N ASP A 189 -1.12 -9.99 -5.76
CA ASP A 189 0.31 -9.71 -5.76
C ASP A 189 0.93 -9.96 -7.13
N VAL A 190 0.83 -11.19 -7.64
CA VAL A 190 1.49 -11.63 -8.87
C VAL A 190 0.74 -11.17 -10.11
N GLY A 191 -0.59 -11.14 -10.07
CA GLY A 191 -1.43 -10.80 -11.22
C GLY A 191 -1.64 -9.29 -11.40
N VAL A 192 -1.57 -8.49 -10.33
CA VAL A 192 -1.89 -7.06 -10.38
C VAL A 192 -0.72 -6.19 -9.95
N VAL A 193 -0.27 -6.32 -8.70
CA VAL A 193 0.71 -5.41 -8.08
C VAL A 193 2.07 -5.50 -8.77
N VAL A 194 2.62 -6.71 -8.93
CA VAL A 194 3.94 -6.92 -9.54
C VAL A 194 3.97 -6.40 -10.99
N PRO A 195 3.02 -6.77 -11.88
CA PRO A 195 2.98 -6.24 -13.25
C PRO A 195 2.82 -4.72 -13.30
N ALA A 196 1.92 -4.14 -12.50
CA ALA A 196 1.72 -2.69 -12.45
C ALA A 196 3.00 -1.96 -12.03
N THR A 197 3.72 -2.52 -11.06
CA THR A 197 4.96 -1.95 -10.53
C THR A 197 6.10 -2.05 -11.54
N ILE A 198 6.26 -3.20 -12.20
CA ILE A 198 7.23 -3.34 -13.29
C ILE A 198 6.92 -2.35 -14.41
N GLY A 199 5.64 -2.22 -14.80
CA GLY A 199 5.20 -1.27 -15.81
C GLY A 199 5.55 0.18 -15.44
N ALA A 200 5.24 0.60 -14.22
CA ALA A 200 5.57 1.93 -13.71
C ALA A 200 7.08 2.19 -13.67
N SER A 201 7.86 1.22 -13.17
CA SER A 201 9.32 1.31 -13.11
C SER A 201 9.96 1.40 -14.50
N VAL A 202 9.52 0.58 -15.46
CA VAL A 202 9.99 0.64 -16.86
C VAL A 202 9.59 1.97 -17.51
N GLY A 203 8.36 2.43 -17.28
CA GLY A 203 7.87 3.73 -17.74
C GLY A 203 8.72 4.88 -17.20
N ALA A 204 8.99 4.89 -15.90
CA ALA A 204 9.82 5.89 -15.24
C ALA A 204 11.28 5.84 -15.74
N TYR A 205 11.84 4.64 -15.90
CA TYR A 205 13.18 4.44 -16.46
C TYR A 205 13.32 4.96 -17.89
N ARG A 206 12.24 4.85 -18.69
CA ARG A 206 12.14 5.41 -20.05
C ARG A 206 11.74 6.89 -20.10
N GLY A 207 11.70 7.57 -18.95
CA GLY A 207 11.35 9.00 -18.88
C GLY A 207 9.89 9.31 -19.20
N ARG A 208 8.97 8.33 -19.11
CA ARG A 208 7.55 8.56 -19.38
C ARG A 208 6.87 9.22 -18.17
N ALA A 209 6.15 10.31 -18.44
CA ALA A 209 5.36 11.07 -17.46
C ALA A 209 4.46 10.18 -16.58
N TRP A 210 3.69 9.28 -17.20
CA TRP A 210 2.78 8.38 -16.47
C TRP A 210 3.54 7.40 -15.55
N GLY A 211 4.74 6.97 -15.93
CA GLY A 211 5.57 6.06 -15.13
C GLY A 211 6.10 6.75 -13.89
N ARG A 212 6.62 7.97 -14.05
CA ARG A 212 7.05 8.83 -12.92
C ARG A 212 5.88 9.13 -11.97
N LYS A 213 4.70 9.42 -12.54
CA LYS A 213 3.45 9.62 -11.79
C LYS A 213 3.02 8.39 -10.99
N ALA A 214 3.08 7.20 -11.59
CA ALA A 214 2.70 5.94 -10.95
C ALA A 214 3.68 5.51 -9.84
N LEU A 215 4.96 5.88 -9.97
CA LEU A 215 6.01 5.36 -9.11
C LEU A 215 5.87 5.82 -7.65
N TYR A 216 5.47 7.08 -7.41
CA TYR A 216 5.24 7.59 -6.05
C TYR A 216 4.14 6.83 -5.28
N PRO A 217 2.89 6.73 -5.78
CA PRO A 217 1.85 6.03 -5.06
C PRO A 217 2.15 4.54 -4.89
N LEU A 218 2.79 3.89 -5.87
CA LEU A 218 3.23 2.50 -5.74
C LEU A 218 4.29 2.35 -4.65
N ALA A 219 5.29 3.24 -4.61
CA ALA A 219 6.27 3.26 -3.52
C ALA A 219 5.58 3.41 -2.16
N GLY A 220 4.61 4.34 -2.03
CA GLY A 220 3.84 4.50 -0.80
C GLY A 220 3.08 3.24 -0.38
N TRP A 221 2.45 2.55 -1.34
CA TRP A 221 1.76 1.27 -1.08
C TRP A 221 2.74 0.18 -0.58
N PHE A 222 3.94 0.12 -1.17
CA PHE A 222 5.02 -0.76 -0.72
C PHE A 222 5.64 -0.40 0.64
N ALA A 223 5.27 0.71 1.27
CA ALA A 223 5.56 0.92 2.69
C ALA A 223 4.52 0.20 3.58
N LEU A 224 3.23 0.29 3.23
CA LEU A 224 2.14 -0.21 4.08
C LEU A 224 2.09 -1.75 4.15
N VAL A 225 2.31 -2.43 3.02
CA VAL A 225 2.20 -3.90 2.97
C VAL A 225 3.31 -4.60 3.77
N PRO A 226 4.61 -4.29 3.61
CA PRO A 226 5.65 -4.90 4.42
C PRO A 226 5.50 -4.64 5.92
N ILE A 227 5.05 -3.44 6.31
CA ILE A 227 4.73 -3.15 7.72
C ILE A 227 3.61 -4.09 8.21
N SER A 228 2.57 -4.29 7.41
CA SER A 228 1.46 -5.21 7.73
C SER A 228 1.96 -6.65 7.87
N VAL A 229 2.76 -7.15 6.91
CA VAL A 229 3.29 -8.52 6.93
C VAL A 229 4.30 -8.74 8.05
N SER A 230 5.07 -7.71 8.42
CA SER A 230 5.93 -7.73 9.61
C SER A 230 5.09 -7.84 10.89
N ALA A 231 4.03 -7.04 11.03
CA ALA A 231 3.12 -7.11 12.18
C ALA A 231 2.39 -8.44 12.28
N MET A 232 1.92 -9.01 11.16
CA MET A 232 1.37 -10.37 11.08
C MET A 232 2.35 -11.39 11.64
N SER A 233 3.60 -11.38 11.15
CA SER A 233 4.66 -12.29 11.62
C SER A 233 4.96 -12.14 13.11
N ILE A 234 4.94 -10.91 13.63
CA ILE A 234 5.13 -10.64 15.06
C ILE A 234 3.98 -11.27 15.86
N VAL A 235 2.73 -11.04 15.47
CA VAL A 235 1.57 -11.58 16.20
C VAL A 235 1.54 -13.11 16.14
N MET A 236 1.82 -13.70 14.97
CA MET A 236 1.94 -15.15 14.83
C MET A 236 3.00 -15.71 15.79
N TYR A 237 4.18 -15.09 15.86
CA TYR A 237 5.23 -15.51 16.80
C TYR A 237 4.81 -15.36 18.26
N LEU A 238 4.14 -14.26 18.63
CA LEU A 238 3.71 -14.01 20.00
C LEU A 238 2.57 -14.92 20.46
N ASN A 239 1.76 -15.43 19.53
CA ASN A 239 0.64 -16.32 19.80
C ASN A 239 1.00 -17.81 19.64
N ASP A 240 2.30 -18.14 19.62
CA ASP A 240 2.81 -19.51 19.43
C ASP A 240 2.23 -20.22 18.19
N ASP A 241 2.00 -19.45 17.13
CA ASP A 241 1.51 -19.96 15.85
C ASP A 241 2.51 -20.94 15.23
N PRO A 242 2.08 -22.11 14.70
CA PRO A 242 2.99 -23.10 14.13
C PRO A 242 3.82 -22.58 12.95
N TYR A 243 3.36 -21.52 12.27
CA TYR A 243 4.05 -20.88 11.16
C TYR A 243 4.79 -19.59 11.58
N GLY A 244 4.65 -19.18 12.84
CA GLY A 244 5.37 -18.06 13.45
C GLY A 244 6.80 -18.44 13.83
N SER A 245 7.78 -17.62 13.43
CA SER A 245 9.17 -17.82 13.86
C SER A 245 9.92 -16.50 14.07
N LEU A 246 10.86 -16.49 15.02
CA LEU A 246 11.72 -15.34 15.29
C LEU A 246 12.55 -14.95 14.04
N GLY A 247 12.96 -15.92 13.23
CA GLY A 247 13.67 -15.69 11.97
C GLY A 247 12.81 -14.91 10.97
N SER A 248 11.55 -15.32 10.78
CA SER A 248 10.58 -14.62 9.94
C SER A 248 10.31 -13.21 10.45
N VAL A 249 10.17 -13.02 11.77
CA VAL A 249 10.00 -11.70 12.39
C VAL A 249 11.19 -10.79 12.08
N ALA A 250 12.41 -11.25 12.34
CA ALA A 250 13.61 -10.46 12.11
C ALA A 250 13.78 -10.07 10.63
N PHE A 251 13.58 -11.03 9.72
CA PHE A 251 13.68 -10.80 8.28
C PHE A 251 12.62 -9.81 7.77
N LEU A 252 11.34 -10.04 8.08
CA LEU A 252 10.24 -9.22 7.56
C LEU A 252 10.25 -7.81 8.17
N THR A 253 10.60 -7.67 9.45
CA THR A 253 10.74 -6.35 10.09
C THR A 253 11.89 -5.56 9.48
N SER A 254 13.03 -6.22 9.24
CA SER A 254 14.17 -5.57 8.57
C SER A 254 13.83 -5.12 7.15
N ALA A 255 13.11 -5.96 6.40
CA ALA A 255 12.62 -5.61 5.07
C ALA A 255 11.64 -4.43 5.13
N ALA A 256 10.69 -4.42 6.06
CA ALA A 256 9.73 -3.34 6.25
C ALA A 256 10.41 -2.00 6.56
N VAL A 257 11.43 -2.00 7.43
CA VAL A 257 12.24 -0.81 7.72
C VAL A 257 12.99 -0.32 6.48
N ALA A 258 13.64 -1.21 5.75
CA ALA A 258 14.39 -0.86 4.54
C ALA A 258 13.49 -0.28 3.44
N PHE A 259 12.33 -0.88 3.22
CA PHE A 259 11.35 -0.41 2.24
C PHE A 259 10.82 0.97 2.65
N THR A 260 10.42 1.11 3.92
CA THR A 260 9.91 2.39 4.45
C THR A 260 10.95 3.50 4.34
N ALA A 261 12.21 3.24 4.71
CA ALA A 261 13.29 4.22 4.61
C ALA A 261 13.51 4.69 3.16
N PHE A 262 13.50 3.75 2.21
CA PHE A 262 13.61 4.09 0.79
C PHE A 262 12.40 4.89 0.30
N VAL A 263 11.18 4.50 0.68
CA VAL A 263 9.93 5.20 0.31
C VAL A 263 9.93 6.62 0.87
N VAL A 264 10.34 6.82 2.12
CA VAL A 264 10.51 8.15 2.72
C VAL A 264 11.49 8.96 1.87
N TRP A 265 12.66 8.42 1.53
CA TRP A 265 13.65 9.13 0.69
C TRP A 265 13.14 9.47 -0.73
N VAL A 266 12.31 8.61 -1.31
CA VAL A 266 11.62 8.88 -2.59
C VAL A 266 10.66 10.05 -2.42
N HIS A 267 9.90 10.11 -1.33
CA HIS A 267 8.86 11.12 -1.09
C HIS A 267 9.38 12.44 -0.50
N LEU A 268 10.57 12.49 0.12
CA LEU A 268 11.14 13.72 0.70
C LEU A 268 11.09 14.94 -0.23
N PRO A 269 11.43 14.85 -1.54
CA PRO A 269 11.35 15.99 -2.44
C PRO A 269 9.93 16.55 -2.64
N LEU A 270 8.88 15.78 -2.33
CA LEU A 270 7.50 16.27 -2.35
C LEU A 270 7.21 17.30 -1.24
N PHE A 271 8.10 17.48 -0.27
CA PHE A 271 7.90 18.41 0.84
C PHE A 271 8.97 19.51 0.89
N GLY A 272 9.99 19.45 0.03
CA GLY A 272 10.97 20.52 -0.13
C GLY A 272 10.43 21.58 -1.08
N GLY A 273 10.03 22.73 -0.55
CA GLY A 273 9.51 23.85 -1.34
C GLY A 273 10.53 24.44 -2.33
N ASP A 274 10.00 25.11 -3.35
CA ASP A 274 10.68 25.87 -4.39
C ASP A 274 11.83 26.74 -3.84
N GLY A 275 13.06 26.27 -4.01
CA GLY A 275 14.28 26.99 -3.63
C GLY A 275 14.89 27.70 -4.82
N SER A 276 14.42 28.93 -5.06
CA SER A 276 14.99 30.02 -5.87
C SER A 276 15.24 29.79 -7.37
N PRO A 277 14.75 30.70 -8.25
CA PRO A 277 15.37 30.85 -9.56
C PRO A 277 16.83 31.24 -9.31
N ASP A 278 17.74 30.46 -9.89
CA ASP A 278 19.13 30.84 -10.02
C ASP A 278 19.15 32.19 -10.75
N THR A 279 19.28 33.29 -10.00
CA THR A 279 19.59 34.60 -10.55
C THR A 279 21.02 34.49 -11.07
N GLY A 280 21.16 33.93 -12.27
CA GLY A 280 22.40 33.99 -13.02
C GLY A 280 22.85 35.45 -13.06
N PRO A 281 24.14 35.74 -12.85
CA PRO A 281 24.62 37.11 -12.94
C PRO A 281 24.33 37.61 -14.35
N ALA A 282 23.54 38.67 -14.44
CA ALA A 282 23.36 39.42 -15.66
C ALA A 282 24.76 39.77 -16.20
N SER A 283 25.03 39.32 -17.41
CA SER A 283 26.18 39.80 -18.18
C SER A 283 26.05 41.32 -18.34
N GLU A 284 26.84 42.07 -17.58
CA GLU A 284 27.14 43.47 -17.90
C GLU A 284 27.98 43.47 -19.19
N THR A 285 27.27 43.56 -20.31
CA THR A 285 27.78 44.23 -21.50
C THR A 285 27.36 45.69 -21.41
N THR A 286 28.33 46.60 -21.25
CA THR A 286 28.58 47.82 -22.06
C THR A 286 29.25 48.91 -21.22
N GLY A 287 30.39 49.42 -21.70
CA GLY A 287 31.08 50.60 -21.19
C GLY A 287 32.57 50.56 -21.46
#